data_AF-A0A259KNH6-F1
#
_entry.id   AF-A0A259KNH6-F1
#
_cell.length_a   1.000
_cell.length_b   1.000
_cell.length_c   1.000
_cell.angle_alpha   90.00
_cell.angle_beta   90.00
_cell.angle_gamma   90.00
#
_symmetry.space_group_name_H-M   'P 1'
#
loop_
_entity.id
_entity.type
_entity.pdbx_description
1 polymer ?
#
loop_
_entity_poly.entity_id
_entity_poly.type
_entity_poly.pdbx_seq_one_letter_code
_entity_poly.pdbx_strand_id
1 'polypeptide(L)'
;MNTYTALVAAQVGNSKKLVKTEVKAASAAEAKWLLQAIYGFHAVTAMPSEKREVITSEDLSKPPTPEQQRITSLKTAKDRASDALTAERDRQKKQSAMKTLSSLSNPASS
;
A
#
# COMPACT_ATOMS: atom_id res chain seq x y z
N MET A 1 12.18 9.92 -18.62
CA MET A 1 13.16 10.56 -17.72
C MET A 1 12.86 10.03 -16.34
N ASN A 2 13.79 9.27 -15.78
CA ASN A 2 13.52 8.39 -14.65
C ASN A 2 14.25 8.93 -13.41
N THR A 3 13.73 8.62 -12.23
CA THR A 3 14.36 9.02 -10.98
C THR A 3 15.36 7.95 -10.57
N TYR A 4 16.60 8.35 -10.38
CA TYR A 4 17.67 7.50 -9.87
C TYR A 4 18.00 7.90 -8.44
N THR A 5 18.33 6.92 -7.60
CA THR A 5 18.77 7.15 -6.22
C THR A 5 20.18 6.61 -6.02
N ALA A 6 20.99 7.35 -5.28
CA ALA A 6 22.33 6.94 -4.87
C ALA A 6 22.67 7.52 -3.49
N LEU A 7 23.56 6.83 -2.78
CA LEU A 7 24.16 7.35 -1.56
C LEU A 7 25.32 8.28 -1.92
N VAL A 8 25.24 9.51 -1.43
CA VAL A 8 26.24 10.55 -1.68
C VAL A 8 26.85 10.98 -0.34
N ALA A 9 28.18 10.94 -0.24
CA ALA A 9 28.91 11.52 0.87
C ALA A 9 28.87 13.04 0.75
N ALA A 10 28.03 13.68 1.57
CA ALA A 10 27.91 15.13 1.66
C ALA A 10 28.47 15.63 2.99
N GLN A 11 29.08 16.81 2.98
CA GLN A 11 29.46 17.49 4.22
C GLN A 11 28.22 18.17 4.81
N VAL A 12 27.80 17.70 5.99
CA VAL A 12 26.69 18.27 6.76
C VAL A 12 27.30 18.85 8.03
N GLY A 13 27.51 20.17 8.04
CA GLY A 13 28.25 20.86 9.09
C GLY A 13 29.73 20.43 9.13
N ASN A 14 30.21 20.02 10.31
CA ASN A 14 31.58 19.52 10.52
C ASN A 14 31.76 18.01 10.23
N SER A 15 30.73 17.31 9.75
CA SER A 15 30.76 15.85 9.56
C SER A 15 30.44 15.44 8.13
N LYS A 16 31.11 14.40 7.62
CA LYS A 16 30.73 13.73 6.37
C LYS A 16 29.63 12.72 6.66
N LYS A 17 28.48 12.83 5.99
CA LYS A 17 27.36 11.90 6.12
C LYS A 17 26.99 11.34 4.75
N LEU A 18 26.57 10.08 4.73
CA LEU A 18 25.96 9.48 3.55
C LEU A 18 24.49 9.90 3.50
N VAL A 19 24.12 10.62 2.45
CA VAL A 19 22.77 11.11 2.21
C VAL A 19 22.20 10.37 1.01
N LYS A 20 20.96 9.87 1.14
CA LYS A 20 20.22 9.31 0.00
C LYS A 20 19.75 10.46 -0.87
N THR A 21 20.31 10.56 -2.06
CA THR A 21 20.03 11.65 -3.01
C THR A 21 19.28 11.09 -4.21
N GLU A 22 18.36 11.88 -4.74
CA GLU A 22 17.58 11.54 -5.92
C GLU A 22 17.90 12.52 -7.06
N VAL A 23 18.02 12.00 -8.28
CA VAL A 23 18.27 12.80 -9.48
C VAL A 23 17.42 12.26 -10.64
N LYS A 24 16.89 13.15 -11.47
CA LYS A 24 16.21 12.75 -12.71
C LYS A 24 17.22 12.72 -13.85
N ALA A 25 17.30 11.60 -14.55
CA ALA A 25 18.21 11.41 -15.68
C ALA A 25 17.57 10.49 -16.74
N ALA A 26 18.14 10.44 -17.95
CA ALA A 26 17.77 9.47 -18.96
C ALA A 26 18.40 8.08 -18.69
N SER A 27 19.57 8.03 -18.03
CA SER A 27 20.28 6.78 -17.73
C SER A 27 20.97 6.79 -16.35
N ALA A 28 21.33 5.60 -15.85
CA ALA A 28 22.12 5.45 -14.63
C ALA A 28 23.52 6.09 -14.74
N ALA A 29 24.13 6.05 -15.93
CA ALA A 29 25.43 6.66 -16.18
C ALA A 29 25.34 8.19 -16.08
N GLU A 30 24.31 8.78 -16.72
CA GLU A 30 24.04 10.21 -16.63
C GLU A 30 23.71 10.64 -15.19
N ALA A 31 22.89 9.87 -14.47
CA ALA A 31 22.63 10.12 -13.05
C ALA A 31 23.93 10.15 -12.23
N LYS A 32 24.86 9.22 -12.50
CA LYS A 32 26.16 9.18 -11.82
C LYS A 32 26.98 10.44 -12.13
N TRP A 33 27.07 10.83 -13.40
CA TRP A 33 27.77 12.03 -13.82
C TRP A 33 27.20 13.29 -13.18
N LEU A 34 25.87 13.44 -13.13
CA LEU A 34 25.22 14.56 -12.48
C LEU A 34 25.54 14.62 -10.98
N LEU A 35 25.46 13.49 -10.29
CA LEU A 35 25.78 13.44 -8.86
C LEU A 35 27.26 13.75 -8.59
N GLN A 36 28.18 13.23 -9.41
CA GLN A 36 29.61 13.54 -9.30
C GLN A 36 29.91 15.01 -9.63
N ALA A 37 29.18 15.63 -10.57
CA ALA A 37 29.36 17.04 -10.91
C ALA A 37 28.89 17.98 -9.79
N ILE A 38 27.81 17.62 -9.08
CA ILE A 38 27.25 18.44 -7.99
C ILE A 38 28.04 18.26 -6.69
N TYR A 39 28.41 17.02 -6.34
CA TYR A 39 28.96 16.70 -5.02
C TYR A 39 30.45 16.32 -5.04
N GLY A 40 31.05 16.15 -6.22
CA GLY A 40 32.43 15.75 -6.41
C GLY A 40 32.59 14.28 -6.81
N PHE A 41 33.70 13.97 -7.49
CA PHE A 41 33.95 12.67 -8.12
C PHE A 41 33.93 11.49 -7.13
N HIS A 42 34.41 11.73 -5.91
CA HIS A 42 34.48 10.75 -4.82
C HIS A 42 33.25 10.71 -3.91
N ALA A 43 32.23 11.55 -4.19
CA ALA A 43 31.08 11.63 -3.32
C ALA A 43 30.10 10.47 -3.53
N VAL A 44 30.05 9.88 -4.73
CA VAL A 44 29.11 8.82 -5.07
C VAL A 44 29.70 7.45 -4.73
N THR A 45 29.07 6.72 -3.81
CA THR A 45 29.62 5.44 -3.30
C THR A 45 29.35 4.24 -4.20
N ALA A 46 28.30 4.29 -5.02
CA ALA A 46 27.89 3.18 -5.91
C ALA A 46 27.16 3.70 -7.16
N MET A 47 26.94 2.82 -8.14
CA MET A 47 26.16 3.15 -9.33
C MET A 47 24.70 3.50 -8.94
N PRO A 48 24.13 4.63 -9.40
CA PRO A 48 22.75 4.97 -9.10
C PRO A 48 21.78 3.92 -9.64
N SER A 49 20.84 3.49 -8.81
CA SER A 49 19.77 2.59 -9.20
C SER A 49 18.51 3.38 -9.51
N GLU A 50 17.75 2.91 -10.49
CA GLU A 50 16.44 3.49 -10.76
C GLU A 50 15.54 3.26 -9.54
N LYS A 51 14.96 4.35 -9.02
CA LYS A 51 13.97 4.32 -7.94
C LYS A 51 12.66 3.78 -8.52
N ARG A 52 12.63 2.48 -8.78
CA ARG A 52 11.39 1.74 -8.96
C ARG A 52 10.71 1.77 -7.60
N GLU A 53 9.48 2.29 -7.53
CA GLU A 53 8.65 2.26 -6.31
C GLU A 53 8.26 0.81 -5.98
N VAL A 54 9.26 0.00 -5.65
CA VAL A 54 9.08 -1.24 -4.92
C VAL A 54 9.13 -0.78 -3.47
N ILE A 55 7.97 -0.83 -2.83
CA ILE A 55 7.80 -0.72 -1.37
C ILE A 55 8.93 -1.53 -0.76
N THR A 56 9.96 -0.82 -0.31
CA THR A 56 11.23 -1.44 0.08
C THR A 56 11.00 -2.00 1.47
N SER A 57 11.54 -3.18 1.74
CA SER A 57 11.31 -4.02 2.93
C SER A 57 11.50 -3.29 4.28
N GLU A 58 12.13 -2.12 4.28
CA GLU A 58 12.31 -1.25 5.44
C GLU A 58 10.99 -0.57 5.88
N ASP A 59 10.06 -0.30 4.96
CA ASP A 59 8.73 0.23 5.28
C ASP A 59 7.80 -0.84 5.91
N LEU A 60 8.13 -2.13 5.73
CA LEU A 60 7.44 -3.23 6.42
C LEU A 60 7.92 -3.44 7.86
N SER A 61 9.06 -2.86 8.26
CA SER A 61 9.59 -3.01 9.63
C SER A 61 8.92 -2.09 10.64
N LYS A 62 8.21 -1.05 10.16
CA LYS A 62 7.50 -0.14 11.05
C LYS A 62 6.19 -0.80 11.44
N PRO A 63 5.94 -1.04 12.74
CA PRO A 63 4.64 -1.54 13.17
C PRO A 63 3.57 -0.56 12.65
N PRO A 64 2.45 -1.08 12.10
CA PRO A 64 1.39 -0.23 11.57
C PRO A 64 1.00 0.78 12.63
N THR A 65 0.84 2.05 12.22
CA THR A 65 0.54 3.11 13.18
C THR A 65 -0.75 2.75 13.94
N PRO A 66 -0.91 3.18 15.20
CA PRO A 66 -2.13 2.92 15.96
C PRO A 66 -3.40 3.32 15.20
N GLU A 67 -3.31 4.36 14.37
CA GLU A 67 -4.39 4.80 13.48
C GLU A 67 -4.70 3.78 12.37
N GLN A 68 -3.68 3.24 11.69
CA GLN A 68 -3.87 2.18 10.68
C GLN A 68 -4.50 0.93 11.29
N GLN A 69 -4.09 0.55 12.51
CA GLN A 69 -4.69 -0.58 13.22
C GLN A 69 -6.17 -0.34 13.55
N ARG A 70 -6.53 0.89 13.97
CA ARG A 70 -7.93 1.28 14.19
C ARG A 70 -8.74 1.21 12.90
N ILE A 71 -8.22 1.73 11.79
CA ILE A 71 -8.89 1.69 10.49
C ILE A 71 -9.14 0.24 10.05
N THR A 72 -8.14 -0.63 10.17
CA THR A 72 -8.29 -2.06 9.85
C THR A 72 -9.34 -2.73 10.75
N SER A 73 -9.34 -2.42 12.05
CA SER A 73 -10.34 -2.95 13.00
C SER A 73 -11.75 -2.49 12.66
N LEU A 74 -11.92 -1.21 12.30
CA LEU A 74 -13.21 -0.67 11.89
C LEU A 74 -13.69 -1.26 10.56
N LYS A 75 -12.78 -1.44 9.60
CA LYS A 75 -13.09 -2.05 8.30
C LYS A 75 -13.55 -3.50 8.47
N THR A 76 -12.82 -4.30 9.23
CA THR A 76 -13.18 -5.70 9.51
C THR A 76 -14.51 -5.81 10.28
N ALA A 77 -14.77 -4.90 11.22
CA ALA A 77 -16.07 -4.83 11.90
C ALA A 77 -17.22 -4.49 10.95
N LYS A 78 -17.01 -3.51 10.04
CA LYS A 78 -17.99 -3.14 9.01
C LYS A 78 -18.30 -4.31 8.08
N ASP A 79 -17.27 -4.99 7.58
CA ASP A 79 -17.45 -6.09 6.64
C ASP A 79 -18.23 -7.24 7.30
N ARG A 80 -17.87 -7.61 8.54
CA ARG A 80 -18.61 -8.61 9.32
C ARG A 80 -20.08 -8.23 9.55
N ALA A 81 -20.36 -6.97 9.84
CA ALA A 81 -21.73 -6.49 10.01
C ALA A 81 -22.52 -6.54 8.69
N SER A 82 -21.89 -6.21 7.57
CA SER A 82 -22.48 -6.30 6.24
C SER A 82 -22.82 -7.75 5.86
N ASP A 83 -21.91 -8.67 6.12
CA ASP A 83 -22.09 -10.10 5.85
C ASP A 83 -23.22 -10.68 6.70
N ALA A 84 -23.24 -10.36 8.01
CA ALA A 84 -24.30 -10.80 8.91
C ALA A 84 -25.69 -10.32 8.47
N LEU A 85 -25.78 -9.05 8.06
CA LEU A 85 -27.03 -8.46 7.57
C LEU A 85 -27.50 -9.12 6.27
N THR A 86 -26.57 -9.45 5.38
CA THR A 86 -26.88 -10.14 4.11
C THR A 86 -27.40 -11.56 4.39
N ALA A 87 -26.71 -12.30 5.26
CA ALA A 87 -27.12 -13.64 5.66
C ALA A 87 -28.53 -13.66 6.28
N GLU A 88 -28.86 -12.66 7.11
CA GLU A 88 -30.17 -12.56 7.74
C GLU A 88 -31.27 -12.20 6.71
N ARG A 89 -30.99 -11.28 5.78
CA ARG A 89 -31.91 -10.98 4.67
C ARG A 89 -32.20 -12.20 3.81
N ASP A 90 -31.18 -13.01 3.54
CA ASP A 90 -31.35 -14.23 2.73
C ASP A 90 -32.16 -15.30 3.48
N ARG A 91 -32.01 -15.42 4.81
CA ARG A 91 -32.90 -16.25 5.62
C ARG A 91 -34.34 -15.79 5.53
N GLN A 92 -34.59 -14.49 5.68
CA GLN A 92 -35.95 -13.94 5.62
C GLN A 92 -36.59 -14.17 4.25
N LYS A 93 -35.86 -13.96 3.15
CA LYS A 93 -36.34 -14.22 1.79
C LYS A 93 -36.69 -15.70 1.58
N LYS A 94 -35.88 -16.62 2.10
CA LYS A 94 -36.17 -18.07 2.00
C LYS A 94 -37.42 -18.44 2.79
N GLN A 95 -37.57 -17.91 4.01
CA GLN A 95 -38.74 -18.16 4.84
C GLN A 95 -40.01 -17.60 4.21
N SER A 96 -39.98 -16.40 3.63
CA SER A 96 -41.15 -15.83 2.95
C SER A 96 -41.53 -16.64 1.71
N ALA A 97 -40.54 -17.02 0.88
CA ALA A 97 -40.78 -17.87 -0.28
C ALA A 97 -41.40 -19.23 0.09
N MET A 98 -40.89 -19.89 1.13
CA MET A 98 -41.45 -21.15 1.63
C MET A 98 -42.89 -20.99 2.13
N LYS A 99 -43.19 -19.90 2.87
CA LYS A 99 -44.55 -19.59 3.31
C LYS A 99 -45.49 -19.42 2.11
N THR A 100 -45.09 -18.63 1.11
CA THR A 100 -45.88 -18.41 -0.11
C THR A 100 -46.13 -19.72 -0.86
N LEU A 101 -45.11 -20.58 -1.01
CA LEU A 101 -45.27 -21.89 -1.64
C LEU A 101 -46.23 -22.78 -0.86
N SER A 102 -46.13 -22.82 0.47
CA SER A 102 -47.04 -23.61 1.31
C SER A 102 -48.49 -23.12 1.27
N SER A 103 -48.72 -21.80 1.17
CA SER A 103 -50.07 -21.25 1.03
C SER A 103 -50.68 -21.52 -0.35
N LEU A 104 -49.86 -21.63 -1.40
CA LEU A 104 -50.31 -21.96 -2.75
C LEU A 104 -50.53 -23.46 -2.92
N SER A 105 -49.73 -24.31 -2.25
CA SER A 105 -49.84 -25.77 -2.36
C SER A 105 -50.95 -26.38 -1.51
N ASN A 106 -51.44 -25.65 -0.50
CA ASN A 106 -52.58 -26.07 0.31
C ASN A 106 -53.73 -25.05 0.15
N PRO A 107 -54.41 -25.01 -1.01
CA PRO A 107 -55.67 -24.29 -1.09
C PRO A 107 -56.60 -24.99 -0.11
N ALA A 108 -57.04 -24.29 0.93
CA ALA A 108 -58.02 -24.83 1.86
C ALA A 108 -59.21 -25.35 1.05
N SER A 109 -59.56 -26.60 1.32
CA SER A 109 -60.87 -27.16 1.00
C SER A 109 -61.93 -26.24 1.61
N SER A 110 -62.59 -25.46 0.75
CA SER A 110 -63.91 -24.84 0.97
C SER A 110 -64.42 -24.34 -0.38
#